data_AF-A0A3E5ED47-F1
#
_entry.id   AF-A0A3E5ED47-F1
#
_cell.length_a   1.000
_cell.length_b   1.000
_cell.length_c   1.000
_cell.angle_alpha   90.00
_cell.angle_beta   90.00
_cell.angle_gamma   90.00
#
_symmetry.space_group_name_H-M   'P 1'
#
loop_
_entity.id
_entity.type
_entity.pdbx_description
1 polymer ?
#
loop_
_entity_poly.entity_id
_entity_poly.type
_entity_poly.pdbx_seq_one_letter_code
_entity_poly.pdbx_strand_id
1 'polypeptide(L)'
;MTKTKKIADNYDSNVVATVAGIVETAERFRSAYLWTPPKYASSRRYMERENTYREVEWIEGGRTYTARYDVSCSCNNVYASGTYTRDGEVTNLTAIRNSLKRMRAALIDKKEIA
;
A
#
# COMPACT_ATOMS: atom_id res chain seq x y z
N MET A 1 -13.75 34.52 2.90
CA MET A 1 -12.91 33.43 3.45
C MET A 1 -13.75 32.17 3.58
N THR A 2 -13.72 31.29 2.59
CA THR A 2 -14.41 30.01 2.64
C THR A 2 -13.68 29.13 3.65
N LYS A 3 -14.33 28.79 4.77
CA LYS A 3 -13.78 27.82 5.72
C LYS A 3 -13.72 26.47 5.00
N THR A 4 -12.55 26.10 4.47
CA THR A 4 -12.34 24.77 3.90
C THR A 4 -12.60 23.75 4.99
N LYS A 5 -13.69 22.99 4.86
CA LYS A 5 -14.05 21.93 5.79
C LYS A 5 -12.89 20.93 5.78
N LYS A 6 -12.11 20.85 6.87
CA LYS A 6 -11.02 19.88 6.98
C LYS A 6 -11.64 18.50 6.85
N ILE A 7 -11.18 17.74 5.86
CA ILE A 7 -11.54 16.34 5.74
C ILE A 7 -10.91 15.63 6.94
N ALA A 8 -11.73 14.93 7.72
CA ALA A 8 -11.26 14.20 8.88
C ALA A 8 -10.50 12.94 8.45
N ASP A 9 -9.52 12.55 9.26
CA ASP A 9 -8.82 11.28 9.10
C ASP A 9 -9.81 10.11 9.13
N ASN A 10 -9.69 9.16 8.19
CA ASN A 10 -10.65 8.06 8.02
C ASN A 10 -10.00 6.67 7.90
N TYR A 11 -8.95 6.40 8.66
CA TYR A 11 -8.28 5.09 8.70
C TYR A 11 -8.53 4.36 10.02
N ASP A 12 -8.59 3.03 9.94
CA ASP A 12 -8.60 2.11 11.07
C ASP A 12 -7.31 1.26 11.10
N SER A 13 -7.21 0.35 12.07
CA SER A 13 -6.08 -0.59 12.17
C SER A 13 -5.94 -1.52 10.95
N ASN A 14 -7.04 -1.84 10.26
CA ASN A 14 -7.03 -2.74 9.10
C ASN A 14 -6.45 -2.04 7.86
N VAL A 15 -6.81 -0.78 7.65
CA VAL A 15 -6.23 0.08 6.61
C VAL A 15 -4.74 0.22 6.83
N VAL A 16 -4.32 0.53 8.07
CA VAL A 16 -2.89 0.64 8.41
C VAL A 16 -2.13 -0.67 8.17
N ALA A 17 -2.73 -1.81 8.52
CA ALA A 17 -2.14 -3.13 8.26
C ALA A 17 -2.03 -3.43 6.76
N THR A 18 -3.05 -3.07 5.97
CA THR A 18 -3.06 -3.27 4.51
C THR A 18 -2.01 -2.40 3.83
N VAL A 19 -1.93 -1.11 4.19
CA VAL A 19 -0.92 -0.19 3.68
C VAL A 19 0.50 -0.65 4.08
N ALA A 20 0.66 -1.19 5.30
CA ALA A 20 1.93 -1.81 5.70
C ALA A 20 2.29 -3.02 4.82
N GLY A 21 1.34 -3.93 4.56
CA GLY A 21 1.54 -5.08 3.68
C GLY A 21 1.93 -4.69 2.25
N ILE A 22 1.32 -3.62 1.72
CA ILE A 22 1.70 -3.03 0.43
C ILE A 22 3.15 -2.54 0.46
N VAL A 23 3.54 -1.76 1.48
CA VAL A 23 4.90 -1.21 1.59
C VAL A 23 5.94 -2.33 1.72
N GLU A 24 5.68 -3.33 2.57
CA GLU A 24 6.55 -4.49 2.77
C GLU A 24 6.69 -5.32 1.49
N THR A 25 5.58 -5.56 0.80
CA THR A 25 5.59 -6.30 -0.46
C THR A 25 6.32 -5.53 -1.56
N ALA A 26 6.14 -4.21 -1.63
CA ALA A 26 6.86 -3.36 -2.57
C ALA A 26 8.37 -3.39 -2.37
N GLU A 27 8.84 -3.39 -1.12
CA GLU A 27 10.26 -3.54 -0.81
C GLU A 27 10.78 -4.95 -1.15
N ARG A 28 10.02 -5.99 -0.77
CA ARG A 28 10.39 -7.39 -1.06
C ARG A 28 10.50 -7.66 -2.56
N PHE A 29 9.59 -7.13 -3.37
CA PHE A 29 9.52 -7.37 -4.81
C PHE A 29 10.31 -6.34 -5.64
N ARG A 30 11.12 -5.48 -5.01
CA ARG A 30 11.91 -4.44 -5.71
C ARG A 30 12.82 -5.01 -6.81
N SER A 31 13.30 -6.24 -6.65
CA SER A 31 14.15 -6.95 -7.62
C SER A 31 13.45 -8.12 -8.32
N ALA A 32 12.11 -8.19 -8.25
CA ALA A 32 11.34 -9.36 -8.68
C ALA A 32 11.58 -9.76 -10.14
N TYR A 33 11.88 -8.81 -11.01
CA TYR A 33 12.18 -9.09 -12.42
C TYR A 33 13.40 -10.00 -12.62
N LEU A 34 14.33 -10.04 -11.64
CA LEU A 34 15.52 -10.90 -11.68
C LEU A 34 15.28 -12.28 -11.07
N TRP A 35 14.08 -12.55 -10.55
CA TRP A 35 13.79 -13.80 -9.87
C TRP A 35 13.37 -14.89 -10.87
N THR A 36 13.78 -16.12 -10.57
CA THR A 36 13.24 -17.29 -11.26
C THR A 36 11.79 -17.52 -10.79
N PRO A 37 10.80 -17.50 -11.69
CA PRO A 37 9.41 -17.73 -11.31
C PRO A 37 9.19 -19.18 -10.83
N PRO A 38 8.17 -19.42 -9.99
CA PRO A 38 7.82 -20.77 -9.57
C PRO A 38 7.53 -21.70 -10.76
N LYS A 39 8.05 -22.93 -10.69
CA LYS A 39 7.92 -23.94 -11.76
C LYS A 39 6.46 -24.29 -12.08
N TYR A 40 5.62 -24.43 -11.06
CA TYR A 40 4.24 -24.88 -11.21
C TYR A 40 3.27 -23.72 -11.38
N ALA A 41 2.26 -23.91 -12.23
CA ALA A 41 1.20 -22.92 -12.42
C ALA A 41 0.44 -22.61 -11.11
N SER A 42 0.21 -23.61 -10.26
CA SER A 42 -0.41 -23.44 -8.94
C SER A 42 0.41 -22.53 -8.03
N SER A 43 1.74 -22.73 -7.97
CA SER A 43 2.64 -21.90 -7.16
C SER A 43 2.73 -20.47 -7.67
N ARG A 44 2.69 -20.26 -8.99
CA ARG A 44 2.60 -18.91 -9.58
C ARG A 44 1.32 -18.21 -9.18
N ARG A 45 0.17 -18.85 -9.36
CA ARG A 45 -1.14 -18.29 -8.95
C ARG A 45 -1.22 -18.00 -7.46
N TYR A 46 -0.61 -18.85 -6.63
CA TYR A 46 -0.49 -18.61 -5.21
C TYR A 46 0.33 -17.34 -4.94
N MET A 47 1.51 -17.20 -5.54
CA MET A 47 2.33 -15.98 -5.42
C MET A 47 1.59 -14.72 -5.87
N GLU A 48 0.88 -14.75 -7.00
CA GLU A 48 0.09 -13.60 -7.46
C GLU A 48 -0.98 -13.22 -6.44
N ARG A 49 -1.74 -14.19 -5.93
CA ARG A 49 -2.85 -13.97 -5.00
C ARG A 49 -2.39 -13.44 -3.64
N GLU A 50 -1.35 -14.02 -3.07
CA GLU A 50 -0.90 -13.65 -1.71
C GLU A 50 -0.17 -12.30 -1.69
N ASN A 51 0.31 -11.81 -2.83
CA ASN A 51 1.14 -10.61 -2.89
C ASN A 51 0.50 -9.46 -3.68
N THR A 52 -0.71 -9.66 -4.21
CA THR A 52 -1.51 -8.61 -4.85
C THR A 52 -2.47 -8.01 -3.83
N TYR A 53 -2.42 -6.70 -3.71
CA TYR A 53 -3.29 -5.89 -2.88
C TYR A 53 -4.20 -5.04 -3.76
N ARG A 54 -5.51 -5.18 -3.56
CA ARG A 54 -6.50 -4.28 -4.17
C ARG A 54 -6.27 -2.85 -3.69
N GLU A 55 -6.79 -1.90 -4.46
CA GLU A 55 -6.71 -0.50 -4.10
C GLU A 55 -7.35 -0.26 -2.72
N VAL A 56 -6.60 0.43 -1.87
CA VAL A 56 -7.07 0.94 -0.58
C VAL A 56 -6.96 2.47 -0.60
N GLU A 57 -8.00 3.14 -0.13
CA GLU A 57 -8.08 4.59 0.01
C GLU A 57 -8.11 4.96 1.50
N TRP A 58 -7.41 6.04 1.86
CA TRP A 58 -7.50 6.64 3.19
C TRP A 58 -7.25 8.14 3.15
N ILE A 59 -7.68 8.81 4.20
CA ILE A 59 -7.54 10.24 4.43
C ILE A 59 -6.69 10.42 5.67
N GLU A 60 -5.60 11.16 5.53
CA GLU A 60 -4.68 11.46 6.63
C GLU A 60 -4.20 12.90 6.49
N GLY A 61 -4.38 13.69 7.55
CA GLY A 61 -3.99 15.09 7.57
C GLY A 61 -4.78 15.96 6.57
N GLY A 62 -6.01 15.57 6.24
CA GLY A 62 -6.86 16.24 5.26
C GLY A 62 -6.45 16.02 3.80
N ARG A 63 -5.62 15.01 3.53
CA ARG A 63 -5.18 14.59 2.20
C ARG A 63 -5.70 13.19 1.91
N THR A 64 -6.17 12.95 0.69
CA THR A 64 -6.62 11.62 0.26
C THR A 64 -5.45 10.87 -0.35
N TYR A 65 -5.27 9.61 0.00
CA TYR A 65 -4.24 8.74 -0.54
C TYR A 65 -4.89 7.48 -1.09
N THR A 66 -4.36 6.95 -2.18
CA THR A 66 -4.67 5.59 -2.63
C THR A 66 -3.39 4.79 -2.85
N ALA A 67 -3.45 3.49 -2.59
CA ALA A 67 -2.37 2.57 -2.88
C ALA A 67 -2.93 1.23 -3.38
N ARG A 68 -2.31 0.70 -4.43
CA ARG A 68 -2.55 -0.62 -5.01
C ARG A 68 -1.20 -1.28 -5.31
N TYR A 69 -1.13 -2.60 -5.19
CA TYR A 69 0.06 -3.34 -5.54
C TYR A 69 -0.29 -4.63 -6.27
N ASP A 70 0.25 -4.82 -7.47
CA ASP A 70 -0.04 -5.99 -8.30
C ASP A 70 1.23 -6.83 -8.48
N VAL A 71 1.09 -8.14 -8.34
CA VAL A 71 2.13 -9.13 -8.66
C VAL A 71 1.58 -10.10 -9.70
N SER A 72 2.33 -10.26 -10.80
CA SER A 72 2.02 -11.22 -11.86
C SER A 72 3.24 -12.08 -12.20
N CYS A 73 3.03 -13.36 -12.44
CA CYS A 73 4.07 -14.33 -12.74
C CYS A 73 3.85 -14.94 -14.13
N SER A 74 4.82 -14.79 -15.01
CA SER A 74 4.88 -15.53 -16.27
C SER A 74 5.69 -16.83 -16.12
N CYS A 75 5.97 -17.54 -17.22
CA CYS A 75 6.90 -18.67 -17.19
C CYS A 75 8.36 -18.24 -17.01
N ASN A 76 8.67 -16.98 -17.31
CA ASN A 76 10.05 -16.51 -17.43
C ASN A 76 10.40 -15.45 -16.38
N ASN A 77 9.45 -14.57 -16.05
CA ASN A 77 9.67 -13.42 -15.17
C ASN A 77 8.55 -13.27 -14.13
N VAL A 78 8.90 -12.65 -13.00
CA VAL A 78 7.96 -12.12 -12.01
C VAL A 78 7.88 -10.60 -12.19
N TYR A 79 6.68 -10.11 -12.43
CA TYR A 79 6.36 -8.70 -12.57
C TYR A 79 5.69 -8.22 -11.28
N ALA A 80 6.10 -7.04 -10.82
CA ALA A 80 5.46 -6.38 -9.69
C ALA A 80 5.39 -4.88 -9.92
N SER A 81 4.26 -4.27 -9.60
CA SER A 81 4.04 -2.84 -9.83
C SER A 81 3.12 -2.26 -8.75
N GLY A 82 3.53 -1.14 -8.18
CA GLY A 82 2.72 -0.35 -7.27
C GLY A 82 2.13 0.88 -7.97
N THR A 83 0.86 1.17 -7.68
CA THR A 83 0.20 2.40 -8.08
C THR A 83 -0.17 3.19 -6.83
N TYR A 84 0.25 4.45 -6.77
CA TYR A 84 0.07 5.29 -5.59
C TYR A 84 -0.45 6.65 -6.02
N THR A 85 -1.43 7.20 -5.30
CA THR A 85 -1.89 8.57 -5.51
C THR A 85 -1.97 9.36 -4.21
N ARG A 86 -1.85 10.69 -4.34
CA ARG A 86 -2.15 11.67 -3.29
C ARG A 86 -3.01 12.76 -3.90
N ASP A 87 -4.21 12.96 -3.36
CA ASP A 87 -5.24 13.88 -3.87
C ASP A 87 -5.55 13.66 -5.37
N GLY A 88 -5.49 12.40 -5.82
CA GLY A 88 -5.71 12.03 -7.22
C GLY A 88 -4.48 12.18 -8.13
N GLU A 89 -3.37 12.74 -7.65
CA GLU A 89 -2.13 12.83 -8.41
C GLU A 89 -1.22 11.63 -8.15
N VAL A 90 -0.60 11.09 -9.21
CA VAL A 90 0.33 9.97 -9.09
C VAL A 90 1.51 10.37 -8.20
N THR A 91 1.82 9.52 -7.23
CA THR A 91 2.92 9.72 -6.29
C THR A 91 3.82 8.49 -6.22
N ASN A 92 4.74 8.47 -5.27
CA ASN A 92 5.69 7.38 -5.06
C ASN A 92 5.47 6.66 -3.73
N LEU A 93 6.10 5.50 -3.59
CA LEU A 93 6.05 4.69 -2.37
C LEU A 93 6.53 5.43 -1.12
N THR A 94 7.43 6.42 -1.27
CA THR A 94 7.92 7.23 -0.15
C THR A 94 6.81 8.06 0.48
N ALA A 95 5.92 8.65 -0.32
CA ALA A 95 4.77 9.39 0.19
C ALA A 95 3.85 8.49 1.03
N ILE A 96 3.55 7.29 0.52
CA ILE A 96 2.73 6.29 1.22
C ILE A 96 3.38 5.84 2.52
N ARG A 97 4.70 5.59 2.50
CA ARG A 97 5.46 5.20 3.70
C ARG A 97 5.46 6.29 4.77
N ASN A 98 5.58 7.55 4.36
CA ASN A 98 5.52 8.67 5.29
C ASN A 98 4.13 8.82 5.90
N SER A 99 3.07 8.63 5.11
CA SER A 99 1.70 8.59 5.64
C SER A 99 1.51 7.43 6.62
N LEU A 100 1.98 6.22 6.29
CA LEU A 100 1.94 5.05 7.17
C LEU A 100 2.61 5.31 8.54
N LYS A 101 3.77 5.97 8.54
CA LYS A 101 4.46 6.34 9.80
C LYS A 101 3.60 7.25 10.67
N ARG A 102 2.94 8.24 10.08
CA ARG A 102 2.04 9.17 10.80
C ARG A 102 0.78 8.47 11.30
N MET A 103 0.15 7.62 10.48
CA MET A 103 -1.01 6.83 10.89
C MET A 103 -0.68 5.92 12.09
N ARG A 104 0.48 5.25 12.07
CA ARG A 104 0.93 4.41 13.19
C ARG A 104 1.12 5.21 14.47
N ALA A 105 1.78 6.36 14.40
CA ALA A 105 1.96 7.24 15.56
C ALA A 105 0.59 7.68 16.13
N ALA A 106 -0.32 8.15 15.27
CA ALA A 106 -1.65 8.59 15.68
C ALA A 106 -2.51 7.47 16.32
N LEU A 107 -2.34 6.21 15.88
CA LEU A 107 -3.03 5.07 16.50
C LEU A 107 -2.45 4.70 17.87
N ILE A 108 -1.15 4.85 18.08
CA ILE A 108 -0.50 4.62 19.38
C ILE A 108 -0.99 5.67 20.37
N ASP A 109 -0.95 6.95 19.99
CA ASP A 109 -1.43 8.06 20.82
C ASP A 109 -2.89 7.85 21.25
N LYS A 110 -3.76 7.40 20.32
CA LYS A 110 -5.17 7.09 20.62
C LYS A 110 -5.34 5.94 21.62
N LYS A 111 -4.42 4.98 21.64
CA LYS A 111 -4.44 3.83 22.56
C LYS A 111 -3.93 4.19 23.95
N GLU A 112 -3.05 5.17 24.07
CA GLU A 112 -2.56 5.68 25.35
C GLU A 112 -3.57 6.61 26.05
N ILE A 113 -4.50 7.19 25.29
CA ILE A 113 -5.57 8.09 25.79
C ILE A 113 -6.83 7.30 26.22
N ALA A 114 -6.97 6.04 25.80
CA ALA A 114 -8.13 5.18 26.08
C ALA A 114 -7.89 4.27 27.29
#